data_AF-A0A4Q2X2E0-F1
#
_entry.id   AF-A0A4Q2X2E0-F1
#
_cell.length_a   1.000
_cell.length_b   1.000
_cell.length_c   1.000
_cell.angle_alpha   90.00
_cell.angle_beta   90.00
_cell.angle_gamma   90.00
#
_symmetry.space_group_name_H-M   'P 1'
#
loop_
_entity.id
_entity.type
_entity.pdbx_description
1 polymer ?
#
loop_
_entity_poly.entity_id
_entity_poly.type
_entity_poly.pdbx_seq_one_letter_code
_entity_poly.pdbx_strand_id
1 'polypeptide(L)'
;MQQHLKNLEEHARESLKPALEGHLSPAERIALYKRFLKTEEQRILLHHRSGAGGLEIARARGELIDVIISTILEASLNARKEGEMLPISLVATGGYGRGTLNPSSDIDILFLLPRASTKLPEPLRELVQDILYLLWDVGFKVGHACRSIAECIEQARADQENKTALMDARLIAGDKTLFEQFLIRFDKECVRKGQAEFFELRRNDLRDRHKKYSYTVFLQEPNVKESCGGLRDYHNILWVARVKEGTTDLADLVEKRIITANTRNEIEAAHDFIHRVRNELHYHNQKATDQLTLQLQGVVSTAFDYPQKDILRKTEAFMRDYYRHTRHLYQHTTSLMETFQLEQDTRSESGFRSFLTFRKKSREEFDGFVARDGMLFPSNQDIFEDDPNRLMRLFQHCQLRSLTLSPPLRRLVAAHWENIDKPFRYSKTNRLIFQSILERKGEVAHILRLMHRIGVLGRYLPEFGALDCLVQHEFFHRYT
;
A
#
# COMPACT_ATOMS: atom_id res chain seq x y z
N MET A 1 -3.20 18.60 11.41
CA MET A 1 -4.34 18.05 10.63
C MET A 1 -5.68 18.69 11.00
N GLN A 2 -6.22 18.51 12.22
CA GLN A 2 -7.54 19.10 12.59
C GLN A 2 -7.64 20.63 12.44
N GLN A 3 -6.56 21.38 12.69
CA GLN A 3 -6.56 22.83 12.49
C GLN A 3 -6.56 23.22 10.99
N HIS A 4 -5.92 22.42 10.13
CA HIS A 4 -5.89 22.68 8.68
C HIS A 4 -7.29 22.52 8.08
N LEU A 5 -7.97 21.43 8.39
CA LEU A 5 -9.33 21.17 7.91
C LEU A 5 -10.30 22.27 8.37
N LYS A 6 -10.22 22.70 9.64
CA LYS A 6 -11.04 23.82 10.14
C LYS A 6 -10.80 25.11 9.36
N ASN A 7 -9.54 25.47 9.15
CA ASN A 7 -9.20 26.68 8.38
C ASN A 7 -9.67 26.56 6.92
N LEU A 8 -9.60 25.37 6.33
CA LEU A 8 -10.08 25.09 4.97
C LEU A 8 -11.60 25.23 4.88
N GLU A 9 -12.34 24.63 5.80
CA GLU A 9 -13.80 24.71 5.89
C GLU A 9 -14.28 26.14 6.13
N GLU A 10 -13.61 26.90 6.99
CA GLU A 10 -13.90 28.32 7.23
C GLU A 10 -13.68 29.15 5.97
N HIS A 11 -12.52 29.00 5.32
CA HIS A 11 -12.22 29.71 4.08
C HIS A 11 -13.16 29.33 2.93
N ALA A 12 -13.58 28.06 2.86
CA ALA A 12 -14.57 27.59 1.90
C ALA A 12 -15.94 28.21 2.16
N ARG A 13 -16.37 28.25 3.43
CA ARG A 13 -17.66 28.84 3.83
C ARG A 13 -17.73 30.32 3.47
N GLU A 14 -16.63 31.05 3.56
CA GLU A 14 -16.57 32.46 3.14
C GLU A 14 -16.47 32.62 1.62
N SER A 15 -15.55 31.89 0.98
CA SER A 15 -15.22 32.08 -0.43
C SER A 15 -16.23 31.47 -1.40
N LEU A 16 -16.88 30.37 -1.03
CA LEU A 16 -17.80 29.63 -1.89
C LEU A 16 -19.27 29.95 -1.60
N LYS A 17 -19.56 30.77 -0.58
CA LYS A 17 -20.91 31.24 -0.27
C LYS A 17 -21.69 31.76 -1.50
N PRO A 18 -21.10 32.56 -2.42
CA PRO A 18 -21.81 33.01 -3.61
C PRO A 18 -22.30 31.89 -4.54
N ALA A 19 -21.62 30.72 -4.55
CA ALA A 19 -22.07 29.57 -5.32
C ALA A 19 -23.32 28.91 -4.71
N LEU A 20 -23.46 28.95 -3.39
CA LEU A 20 -24.59 28.36 -2.65
C LEU A 20 -25.86 29.21 -2.73
N GLU A 21 -25.72 30.54 -2.82
CA GLU A 21 -26.84 31.50 -2.89
C GLU A 21 -27.51 31.56 -4.27
N GLY A 22 -26.94 30.90 -5.29
CA GLY A 22 -27.54 30.77 -6.62
C GLY A 22 -27.51 32.04 -7.47
N HIS A 23 -26.73 33.06 -7.07
CA HIS A 23 -26.63 34.34 -7.78
C HIS A 23 -25.62 34.36 -8.95
N LEU A 24 -24.86 33.28 -9.13
CA LEU A 24 -23.81 33.20 -10.15
C LEU A 24 -24.28 32.50 -11.42
N SER A 25 -23.88 33.04 -12.57
CA SER A 25 -23.93 32.31 -13.85
C SER A 25 -23.03 31.06 -13.82
N PRO A 26 -23.24 30.08 -14.72
CA PRO A 26 -22.38 28.89 -14.79
C PRO A 26 -20.89 29.22 -14.93
N ALA A 27 -20.54 30.21 -15.77
CA ALA A 27 -19.15 30.62 -15.99
C ALA A 27 -18.52 31.25 -14.74
N GLU A 28 -19.26 32.11 -14.02
CA GLU A 28 -18.79 32.72 -12.77
C GLU A 28 -18.59 31.67 -11.68
N ARG A 29 -19.49 30.68 -11.60
CA ARG A 29 -19.39 29.55 -10.67
C ARG A 29 -18.14 28.71 -10.93
N ILE A 30 -17.87 28.35 -12.19
CA ILE A 30 -16.65 27.62 -12.59
C ILE A 30 -15.40 28.44 -12.23
N ALA A 31 -15.40 29.75 -12.53
CA ALA A 31 -14.28 30.63 -12.23
C ALA A 31 -14.02 30.74 -10.72
N LEU A 32 -15.08 30.76 -9.90
CA LEU A 32 -14.98 30.77 -8.45
C LEU A 32 -14.31 29.50 -7.91
N TYR A 33 -14.79 28.32 -8.32
CA TYR A 33 -14.20 27.05 -7.90
C TYR A 33 -12.73 26.91 -8.35
N LYS A 34 -12.41 27.28 -9.60
CA LYS A 34 -11.02 27.29 -10.10
C LYS A 34 -10.11 28.19 -9.28
N ARG A 35 -10.59 29.38 -8.90
CA ARG A 35 -9.81 30.33 -8.09
C ARG A 35 -9.56 29.78 -6.69
N PHE A 36 -10.60 29.24 -6.04
CA PHE A 36 -10.47 28.63 -4.73
C PHE A 36 -9.48 27.44 -4.75
N LEU A 37 -9.66 26.51 -5.69
CA LEU A 37 -8.76 25.37 -5.87
C LEU A 37 -7.31 25.79 -6.07
N LYS A 38 -7.07 26.79 -6.93
CA LYS A 38 -5.72 27.29 -7.18
C LYS A 38 -5.06 27.84 -5.91
N THR A 39 -5.82 28.57 -5.09
CA THR A 39 -5.31 29.12 -3.81
C THR A 39 -4.95 28.00 -2.83
N GLU A 40 -5.83 27.02 -2.64
CA GLU A 40 -5.60 25.94 -1.68
C GLU A 40 -4.54 24.94 -2.15
N GLU A 41 -4.51 24.56 -3.44
CA GLU A 41 -3.43 23.72 -4.00
C GLU A 41 -2.07 24.40 -3.85
N GLN A 42 -1.99 25.73 -3.98
CA GLN A 42 -0.74 26.47 -3.73
C GLN A 42 -0.32 26.41 -2.26
N ARG A 43 -1.27 26.50 -1.32
CA ARG A 43 -0.98 26.34 0.13
C ARG A 43 -0.48 24.93 0.44
N ILE A 44 -1.12 23.90 -0.12
CA ILE A 44 -0.70 22.50 0.04
C ILE A 44 0.71 22.29 -0.55
N LEU A 45 0.98 22.86 -1.74
CA LEU A 45 2.32 22.81 -2.34
C LEU A 45 3.37 23.47 -1.44
N LEU A 46 3.09 24.64 -0.87
CA LEU A 46 4.02 25.30 0.06
C LEU A 46 4.26 24.45 1.31
N HIS A 47 3.23 23.77 1.83
CA HIS A 47 3.38 22.84 2.96
C HIS A 47 4.30 21.67 2.60
N HIS A 48 4.12 21.07 1.41
CA HIS A 48 5.03 20.03 0.89
C HIS A 48 6.48 20.53 0.79
N ARG A 49 6.69 21.76 0.29
CA ARG A 49 8.02 22.38 0.17
C ARG A 49 8.65 22.72 1.52
N SER A 50 7.86 22.88 2.58
CA SER A 50 8.38 23.03 3.96
C SER A 50 8.80 21.71 4.63
N GLY A 51 8.67 20.58 3.92
CA GLY A 51 9.14 19.27 4.38
C GLY A 51 8.06 18.41 5.07
N ALA A 52 6.78 18.72 4.87
CA ALA A 52 5.66 17.94 5.40
C ALA A 52 5.66 16.47 4.93
N GLY A 53 4.98 15.62 5.70
CA GLY A 53 4.84 14.18 5.39
C GLY A 53 4.06 13.93 4.10
N GLY A 54 4.38 12.85 3.40
CA GLY A 54 3.73 12.52 2.13
C GLY A 54 2.23 12.28 2.25
N LEU A 55 1.82 11.56 3.30
CA LEU A 55 0.42 11.27 3.59
C LEU A 55 -0.33 12.49 4.07
N GLU A 56 0.33 13.39 4.79
CA GLU A 56 -0.26 14.64 5.24
C GLU A 56 -0.70 15.49 4.04
N ILE A 57 0.16 15.62 3.03
CA ILE A 57 -0.13 16.33 1.78
C ILE A 57 -1.23 15.64 0.98
N ALA A 58 -1.18 14.31 0.86
CA ALA A 58 -2.20 13.55 0.14
C ALA A 58 -3.58 13.64 0.82
N ARG A 59 -3.63 13.71 2.16
CA ARG A 59 -4.86 13.91 2.93
C ARG A 59 -5.40 15.32 2.78
N ALA A 60 -4.56 16.35 2.93
CA ALA A 60 -4.95 17.74 2.74
C ALA A 60 -5.58 17.97 1.35
N ARG A 61 -5.01 17.35 0.31
CA ARG A 61 -5.61 17.39 -1.03
C ARG A 61 -6.94 16.65 -1.12
N GLY A 62 -7.07 15.48 -0.48
CA GLY A 62 -8.34 14.75 -0.40
C GLY A 62 -9.44 15.58 0.27
N GLU A 63 -9.12 16.21 1.41
CA GLU A 63 -10.00 17.10 2.17
C GLU A 63 -10.44 18.31 1.34
N LEU A 64 -9.52 18.96 0.60
CA LEU A 64 -9.85 20.05 -0.32
C LEU A 64 -10.89 19.64 -1.37
N ILE A 65 -10.72 18.45 -1.97
CA ILE A 65 -11.65 17.97 -2.99
C ILE A 65 -12.99 17.57 -2.37
N ASP A 66 -13.00 16.98 -1.18
CA ASP A 66 -14.24 16.69 -0.44
C ASP A 66 -15.08 17.96 -0.24
N VAL A 67 -14.44 19.06 0.17
CA VAL A 67 -15.10 20.36 0.35
C VAL A 67 -15.70 20.86 -0.96
N ILE A 68 -14.95 20.80 -2.06
CA ILE A 68 -15.44 21.24 -3.38
C ILE A 68 -16.61 20.40 -3.86
N ILE A 69 -16.50 19.07 -3.79
CA ILE A 69 -17.58 18.17 -4.25
C ILE A 69 -18.83 18.34 -3.40
N SER A 70 -18.68 18.47 -2.08
CA SER A 70 -19.81 18.70 -1.17
C SER A 70 -20.50 20.03 -1.47
N THR A 71 -19.73 21.09 -1.70
CA THR A 71 -20.26 22.41 -2.07
C THR A 71 -20.96 22.38 -3.43
N ILE A 72 -20.41 21.66 -4.40
CA ILE A 72 -21.02 21.47 -5.73
C ILE A 72 -22.37 20.75 -5.60
N LEU A 73 -22.44 19.68 -4.81
CA LEU A 73 -23.69 18.95 -4.56
C LEU A 73 -24.73 19.88 -3.93
N GLU A 74 -24.36 20.59 -2.88
CA GLU A 74 -25.26 21.51 -2.16
C GLU A 74 -25.78 22.64 -3.08
N ALA A 75 -24.89 23.29 -3.84
CA ALA A 75 -25.27 24.33 -4.79
C ALA A 75 -26.22 23.81 -5.89
N SER A 76 -25.98 22.59 -6.38
CA SER A 76 -26.84 21.95 -7.40
C SER A 76 -28.22 21.58 -6.85
N LEU A 77 -28.31 21.15 -5.59
CA LEU A 77 -29.58 20.88 -4.91
C LEU A 77 -30.37 22.18 -4.66
N ASN A 78 -29.71 23.23 -4.13
CA ASN A 78 -30.34 24.53 -3.88
C ASN A 78 -30.95 25.14 -5.14
N ALA A 79 -30.27 25.02 -6.29
CA ALA A 79 -30.74 25.54 -7.57
C ALA A 79 -32.02 24.86 -8.07
N ARG A 80 -32.27 23.60 -7.69
CA ARG A 80 -33.41 22.81 -8.16
C ARG A 80 -34.70 23.07 -7.38
N LYS A 81 -34.65 23.82 -6.27
CA LYS A 81 -35.80 24.07 -5.35
C LYS A 81 -36.53 22.79 -4.90
N GLU A 82 -35.89 21.63 -5.05
CA GLU A 82 -36.38 20.35 -4.55
C GLU A 82 -36.10 20.34 -3.04
N GLY A 83 -37.10 20.75 -2.25
CA GLY A 83 -37.05 20.69 -0.79
C GLY A 83 -37.03 19.26 -0.23
N GLU A 84 -37.03 18.24 -1.08
CA GLU A 84 -36.83 16.84 -0.72
C GLU A 84 -35.37 16.44 -0.98
N MET A 85 -34.72 15.83 0.01
CA MET A 85 -33.43 15.17 -0.19
C MET A 85 -33.58 14.14 -1.32
N LEU A 86 -32.90 14.40 -2.44
CA LEU A 86 -32.71 13.35 -3.44
C LEU A 86 -31.90 12.23 -2.80
N PRO A 87 -32.39 10.98 -2.80
CA PRO A 87 -31.74 9.84 -2.13
C PRO A 87 -30.50 9.37 -2.92
N ILE A 88 -29.45 10.19 -2.97
CA ILE A 88 -28.19 9.91 -3.66
C ILE A 88 -27.02 10.14 -2.71
N SER A 89 -26.02 9.28 -2.78
CA SER A 89 -24.76 9.46 -2.06
C SER A 89 -23.62 9.62 -3.06
N LEU A 90 -22.78 10.63 -2.88
CA LEU A 90 -21.51 10.77 -3.59
C LEU A 90 -20.44 10.07 -2.76
N VAL A 91 -19.88 9.01 -3.32
CA VAL A 91 -18.95 8.11 -2.64
C VAL A 91 -17.61 8.15 -3.35
N ALA A 92 -16.55 8.50 -2.64
CA ALA A 92 -15.19 8.35 -3.14
C ALA A 92 -14.80 6.87 -3.15
N THR A 93 -14.07 6.42 -4.17
CA THR A 93 -13.54 5.05 -4.26
C THR A 93 -12.04 5.07 -4.56
N GLY A 94 -11.37 3.92 -4.43
CA GLY A 94 -9.94 3.80 -4.73
C GLY A 94 -9.07 4.74 -3.87
N GLY A 95 -8.09 5.41 -4.50
CA GLY A 95 -7.18 6.32 -3.77
C GLY A 95 -7.89 7.51 -3.12
N TYR A 96 -8.91 8.04 -3.79
CA TYR A 96 -9.72 9.12 -3.23
C TYR A 96 -10.57 8.63 -2.05
N GLY A 97 -11.11 7.41 -2.15
CA GLY A 97 -11.85 6.73 -1.10
C GLY A 97 -11.03 6.52 0.19
N ARG A 98 -9.75 6.15 0.05
CA ARG A 98 -8.80 6.06 1.18
C ARG A 98 -8.44 7.41 1.82
N GLY A 99 -8.90 8.52 1.26
CA GLY A 99 -8.57 9.87 1.74
C GLY A 99 -7.11 10.26 1.48
N THR A 100 -6.41 9.58 0.57
CA THR A 100 -5.00 9.85 0.25
C THR A 100 -4.84 10.09 -1.24
N LEU A 101 -4.93 11.36 -1.64
CA LEU A 101 -4.87 11.75 -3.04
C LEU A 101 -3.60 12.54 -3.36
N ASN A 102 -2.64 11.89 -4.02
CA ASN A 102 -1.44 12.59 -4.50
C ASN A 102 -1.84 13.67 -5.55
N PRO A 103 -1.03 14.72 -5.73
CA PRO A 103 -1.24 15.74 -6.78
C PRO A 103 -1.48 15.11 -8.15
N SER A 104 -2.22 15.77 -9.03
CA SER A 104 -2.48 15.28 -10.41
C SER A 104 -3.18 13.91 -10.53
N SER A 105 -3.58 13.27 -9.42
CA SER A 105 -4.34 12.02 -9.44
C SER A 105 -5.79 12.28 -9.83
N ASP A 106 -6.36 11.34 -10.57
CA ASP A 106 -7.77 11.30 -10.92
C ASP A 106 -8.63 11.13 -9.67
N ILE A 107 -9.88 11.60 -9.73
CA ILE A 107 -10.89 11.41 -8.68
C ILE A 107 -11.90 10.37 -9.13
N ASP A 108 -12.09 9.32 -8.33
CA ASP A 108 -13.02 8.24 -8.62
C ASP A 108 -14.29 8.38 -7.77
N ILE A 109 -15.42 8.70 -8.41
CA ILE A 109 -16.71 8.98 -7.76
C ILE A 109 -17.75 7.93 -8.15
N LEU A 110 -18.31 7.28 -7.14
CA LEU A 110 -19.52 6.48 -7.25
C LEU A 110 -20.73 7.35 -6.86
N PHE A 111 -21.63 7.58 -7.81
CA PHE A 111 -22.98 8.04 -7.55
C PHE A 111 -23.82 6.83 -7.12
N LEU A 112 -24.00 6.68 -5.81
CA LEU A 112 -24.77 5.59 -5.22
C LEU A 112 -26.26 5.92 -5.26
N LEU A 113 -27.02 5.03 -5.88
CA LEU A 113 -28.44 5.22 -6.21
C LEU A 113 -29.34 4.29 -5.37
N PRO A 114 -30.59 4.68 -5.08
CA PRO A 114 -31.51 3.87 -4.30
C PRO A 114 -32.16 2.75 -5.15
N ARG A 115 -32.07 2.87 -6.48
CA ARG A 115 -32.62 1.95 -7.47
C ARG A 115 -31.69 1.87 -8.68
N ALA A 116 -31.92 0.87 -9.52
CA ALA A 116 -31.11 0.59 -10.70
C ALA A 116 -30.90 1.83 -11.58
N SER A 117 -29.68 1.98 -12.10
CA SER A 117 -29.26 3.10 -12.95
C SER A 117 -30.18 3.32 -14.17
N THR A 118 -30.72 2.25 -14.73
CA THR A 118 -31.66 2.26 -15.88
C THR A 118 -33.05 2.80 -15.55
N LYS A 119 -33.41 2.90 -14.27
CA LYS A 119 -34.72 3.36 -13.79
C LYS A 119 -34.63 4.67 -13.02
N LEU A 120 -33.58 5.45 -13.27
CA LEU A 120 -33.34 6.73 -12.62
C LEU A 120 -34.36 7.78 -13.08
N PRO A 121 -35.05 8.48 -12.17
CA PRO A 121 -35.89 9.63 -12.52
C PRO A 121 -35.10 10.70 -13.26
N GLU A 122 -35.76 11.43 -14.16
CA GLU A 122 -35.13 12.50 -14.94
C GLU A 122 -34.38 13.52 -14.08
N PRO A 123 -34.97 14.07 -12.99
CA PRO A 123 -34.28 15.09 -12.18
C PRO A 123 -32.97 14.60 -11.57
N LEU A 124 -32.90 13.32 -11.18
CA LEU A 124 -31.71 12.74 -10.60
C LEU A 124 -30.64 12.43 -11.67
N ARG A 125 -31.07 12.12 -12.90
CA ARG A 125 -30.15 11.94 -14.04
C ARG A 125 -29.50 13.26 -14.42
N GLU A 126 -30.31 14.32 -14.52
CA GLU A 126 -29.82 15.67 -14.78
C GLU A 126 -28.87 16.16 -13.67
N LEU A 127 -29.20 15.91 -12.40
CA LEU A 127 -28.32 16.28 -11.28
C LEU A 127 -26.93 15.65 -11.42
N VAL A 128 -26.87 14.35 -11.73
CA VAL A 128 -25.60 13.64 -11.92
C VAL A 128 -24.81 14.22 -13.10
N GLN A 129 -25.49 14.49 -14.22
CA GLN A 129 -24.87 15.08 -15.41
C GLN A 129 -24.31 16.47 -15.12
N ASP A 130 -25.07 17.34 -14.46
CA ASP A 130 -24.64 18.69 -14.11
C ASP A 130 -23.42 18.68 -13.20
N ILE A 131 -23.41 17.80 -12.19
CA ILE A 131 -22.25 17.64 -11.31
C ILE A 131 -21.02 17.19 -12.10
N LEU A 132 -21.17 16.20 -12.99
CA LEU A 132 -20.06 15.70 -13.82
C LEU A 132 -19.50 16.77 -14.75
N TYR A 133 -20.37 17.48 -15.49
CA TYR A 133 -19.95 18.56 -16.38
C TYR A 133 -19.22 19.66 -15.61
N LEU A 134 -19.75 20.06 -14.45
CA LEU A 134 -19.11 21.07 -13.61
C LEU A 134 -17.73 20.61 -13.10
N LEU A 135 -17.58 19.36 -12.68
CA LEU A 135 -16.27 18.83 -12.25
C LEU A 135 -15.24 18.84 -13.38
N TRP A 136 -15.63 18.46 -14.60
CA TRP A 136 -14.75 18.53 -15.77
C TRP A 136 -14.42 19.98 -16.14
N ASP A 137 -15.40 20.88 -16.12
CA ASP A 137 -15.19 22.29 -16.43
C ASP A 137 -14.29 22.99 -15.41
N VAL A 138 -14.36 22.58 -14.14
CA VAL A 138 -13.43 23.01 -13.08
C VAL A 138 -12.01 22.49 -13.32
N GLY A 139 -11.85 21.37 -14.02
CA GLY A 139 -10.56 20.83 -14.48
C GLY A 139 -10.18 19.48 -13.87
N PHE A 140 -11.11 18.79 -13.19
CA PHE A 140 -10.83 17.46 -12.65
C PHE A 140 -10.86 16.39 -13.72
N LYS A 141 -9.99 15.38 -13.56
CA LYS A 141 -10.10 14.10 -14.26
C LYS A 141 -10.94 13.17 -13.40
N VAL A 142 -12.15 12.87 -13.86
CA VAL A 142 -13.15 12.15 -13.07
C VAL A 142 -13.39 10.76 -13.65
N GLY A 143 -12.97 9.73 -12.91
CA GLY A 143 -13.52 8.39 -13.05
C GLY A 143 -14.87 8.35 -12.35
N HIS A 144 -15.92 7.83 -12.99
CA HIS A 144 -17.23 7.78 -12.35
C HIS A 144 -18.02 6.52 -12.67
N ALA A 145 -18.92 6.16 -11.75
CA ALA A 145 -19.93 5.15 -11.95
C ALA A 145 -21.25 5.58 -11.29
N CYS A 146 -22.37 5.24 -11.91
CA CYS A 146 -23.70 5.44 -11.36
C CYS A 146 -24.34 4.09 -11.13
N ARG A 147 -24.49 3.68 -9.87
CA ARG A 147 -24.90 2.31 -9.54
C ARG A 147 -25.79 2.29 -8.30
N SER A 148 -26.80 1.44 -8.33
CA SER A 148 -27.49 0.98 -7.14
C SER A 148 -26.62 0.06 -6.29
N ILE A 149 -27.04 -0.21 -5.05
CA ILE A 149 -26.38 -1.20 -4.19
C ILE A 149 -26.28 -2.57 -4.87
N ALA A 150 -27.34 -3.00 -5.57
CA ALA A 150 -27.37 -4.29 -6.26
C ALA A 150 -26.35 -4.34 -7.41
N GLU A 151 -26.29 -3.30 -8.24
CA GLU A 151 -25.31 -3.19 -9.33
C GLU A 151 -23.87 -3.12 -8.78
N CYS A 152 -23.64 -2.44 -7.64
CA CYS A 152 -22.32 -2.43 -7.00
C CYS A 152 -21.87 -3.84 -6.57
N ILE A 153 -22.77 -4.63 -6.00
CA ILE A 153 -22.48 -6.01 -5.59
C ILE A 153 -22.22 -6.91 -6.79
N GLU A 154 -23.02 -6.77 -7.85
CA GLU A 154 -22.83 -7.49 -9.10
C GLU A 154 -21.45 -7.20 -9.70
N GLN A 155 -21.09 -5.93 -9.82
CA GLN A 155 -19.79 -5.51 -10.37
C GLN A 155 -18.62 -5.96 -9.49
N ALA A 156 -18.77 -5.90 -8.17
CA ALA A 156 -17.77 -6.41 -7.23
C ALA A 156 -17.56 -7.93 -7.29
N ARG A 157 -18.56 -8.69 -7.76
CA ARG A 157 -18.43 -10.14 -7.98
C ARG A 157 -17.84 -10.46 -9.33
N ALA A 158 -18.16 -9.65 -10.34
CA ALA A 158 -17.69 -9.84 -11.70
C ALA A 158 -16.21 -9.43 -11.88
N ASP A 159 -15.76 -8.39 -11.18
CA ASP A 159 -14.44 -7.82 -11.37
C ASP A 159 -13.74 -7.46 -10.05
N GLN A 160 -12.46 -7.86 -9.95
CA GLN A 160 -11.65 -7.69 -8.76
C GLN A 160 -11.24 -6.23 -8.54
N GLU A 161 -10.95 -5.49 -9.61
CA GLU A 161 -10.55 -4.08 -9.48
C GLU A 161 -11.70 -3.27 -8.89
N ASN A 162 -12.92 -3.46 -9.42
CA ASN A 162 -14.16 -2.93 -8.86
C ASN A 162 -14.36 -3.36 -7.40
N LYS A 163 -14.14 -4.64 -7.06
CA LYS A 163 -14.24 -5.12 -5.69
C LYS A 163 -13.31 -4.35 -4.74
N THR A 164 -12.04 -4.20 -5.10
CA THR A 164 -11.07 -3.48 -4.26
C THR A 164 -11.36 -1.97 -4.21
N ALA A 165 -11.80 -1.36 -5.31
CA ALA A 165 -12.20 0.04 -5.32
C ALA A 165 -13.39 0.31 -4.39
N LEU A 166 -14.37 -0.61 -4.35
CA LEU A 166 -15.52 -0.55 -3.45
C LEU A 166 -15.18 -0.90 -2.00
N MET A 167 -14.12 -1.68 -1.75
CA MET A 167 -13.58 -1.82 -0.38
C MET A 167 -13.12 -0.45 0.11
N ASP A 168 -12.50 0.37 -0.73
CA ASP A 168 -12.03 1.70 -0.33
C ASP A 168 -13.13 2.77 -0.31
N ALA A 169 -14.42 2.39 -0.40
CA ALA A 169 -15.52 3.32 -0.47
C ALA A 169 -15.65 4.21 0.78
N ARG A 170 -15.78 5.52 0.58
CA ARG A 170 -15.97 6.52 1.62
C ARG A 170 -17.00 7.55 1.19
N LEU A 171 -17.97 7.84 2.06
CA LEU A 171 -18.95 8.89 1.81
C LEU A 171 -18.26 10.26 1.76
N ILE A 172 -18.55 11.02 0.71
CA ILE A 172 -18.19 12.44 0.60
C ILE A 172 -19.37 13.28 1.11
N ALA A 173 -20.53 13.12 0.45
CA ALA A 173 -21.75 13.87 0.74
C ALA A 173 -23.01 13.12 0.26
N GLY A 174 -24.19 13.57 0.70
CA GLY A 174 -25.49 13.00 0.31
C GLY A 174 -26.10 12.07 1.35
N ASP A 175 -26.94 11.13 0.90
CA ASP A 175 -27.70 10.24 1.77
C ASP A 175 -26.79 9.25 2.53
N LYS A 176 -26.60 9.50 3.83
CA LYS A 176 -25.80 8.65 4.71
C LYS A 176 -26.43 7.28 4.95
N THR A 177 -27.76 7.21 5.02
CA THR A 177 -28.49 5.97 5.28
C THR A 177 -28.30 5.00 4.11
N LEU A 178 -28.40 5.50 2.88
CA LEU A 178 -28.15 4.72 1.67
C LEU A 178 -26.72 4.15 1.64
N PHE A 179 -25.73 4.95 2.01
CA PHE A 179 -24.34 4.52 2.07
C PHE A 179 -24.09 3.47 3.16
N GLU A 180 -24.66 3.61 4.35
CA GLU A 180 -24.56 2.63 5.43
C GLU A 180 -25.19 1.28 5.01
N GLN A 181 -26.33 1.31 4.33
CA GLN A 181 -26.95 0.10 3.76
C GLN A 181 -26.03 -0.57 2.73
N PHE A 182 -25.37 0.22 1.88
CA PHE A 182 -24.37 -0.29 0.93
C PHE A 182 -23.23 -1.00 1.67
N LEU A 183 -22.62 -0.37 2.68
CA LEU A 183 -21.50 -0.96 3.43
C LEU A 183 -21.88 -2.30 4.06
N ILE A 184 -23.04 -2.37 4.73
CA ILE A 184 -23.52 -3.60 5.38
C ILE A 184 -23.70 -4.71 4.35
N ARG A 185 -24.36 -4.40 3.22
CA ARG A 185 -24.66 -5.40 2.21
C ARG A 185 -23.40 -5.85 1.47
N PHE A 186 -22.51 -4.92 1.12
CA PHE A 186 -21.21 -5.21 0.50
C PHE A 186 -20.33 -6.09 1.39
N ASP A 187 -20.24 -5.79 2.70
CA ASP A 187 -19.48 -6.60 3.64
C ASP A 187 -20.00 -8.04 3.70
N LYS A 188 -21.31 -8.21 3.87
CA LYS A 188 -21.96 -9.52 3.92
C LYS A 188 -21.80 -10.32 2.63
N GLU A 189 -21.93 -9.67 1.48
CA GLU A 189 -22.07 -10.34 0.19
C GLU A 189 -20.77 -10.49 -0.60
N CYS A 190 -19.79 -9.63 -0.36
CA CYS A 190 -18.54 -9.55 -1.13
C CYS A 190 -17.28 -9.71 -0.27
N VAL A 191 -17.27 -9.27 0.99
CA VAL A 191 -16.09 -9.35 1.86
C VAL A 191 -16.05 -10.67 2.63
N ARG A 192 -17.15 -11.02 3.32
CA ARG A 192 -17.21 -12.24 4.16
C ARG A 192 -17.29 -13.53 3.35
N LYS A 193 -17.81 -13.47 2.11
CA LYS A 193 -17.92 -14.63 1.21
C LYS A 193 -16.70 -14.75 0.31
N GLY A 194 -16.28 -15.98 0.00
CA GLY A 194 -15.20 -16.23 -0.95
C GLY A 194 -13.83 -15.73 -0.47
N GLN A 195 -13.58 -15.71 0.85
CA GLN A 195 -12.32 -15.18 1.41
C GLN A 195 -11.09 -15.92 0.87
N ALA A 196 -11.18 -17.25 0.75
CA ALA A 196 -10.11 -18.09 0.22
C ALA A 196 -9.79 -17.73 -1.23
N GLU A 197 -10.81 -17.64 -2.09
CA GLU A 197 -10.68 -17.26 -3.50
C GLU A 197 -10.11 -15.85 -3.65
N PHE A 198 -10.62 -14.88 -2.88
CA PHE A 198 -10.10 -13.52 -2.87
C PHE A 198 -8.62 -13.48 -2.49
N PHE A 199 -8.23 -14.24 -1.47
CA PHE A 199 -6.85 -14.31 -1.01
C PHE A 199 -5.91 -14.91 -2.06
N GLU A 200 -6.29 -16.03 -2.69
CA GLU A 200 -5.55 -16.61 -3.82
C GLU A 200 -5.38 -15.60 -4.96
N LEU A 201 -6.45 -14.90 -5.29
CA LEU A 201 -6.48 -13.91 -6.35
C LEU A 201 -5.55 -12.72 -6.05
N ARG A 202 -5.58 -12.18 -4.81
CA ARG A 202 -4.65 -11.11 -4.37
C ARG A 202 -3.19 -11.57 -4.43
N ARG A 203 -2.91 -12.83 -4.05
CA ARG A 203 -1.56 -13.37 -4.09
C ARG A 203 -1.04 -13.53 -5.52
N ASN A 204 -1.88 -13.98 -6.45
CA ASN A 204 -1.53 -14.08 -7.86
C ASN A 204 -1.27 -12.68 -8.47
N ASP A 205 -2.13 -11.69 -8.20
CA ASP A 205 -1.92 -10.30 -8.63
C ASP A 205 -0.58 -9.74 -8.14
N LEU A 206 -0.25 -9.93 -6.86
CA LEU A 206 1.06 -9.53 -6.32
C LEU A 206 2.21 -10.24 -7.02
N ARG A 207 2.12 -11.56 -7.20
CA ARG A 207 3.17 -12.34 -7.86
C ARG A 207 3.42 -11.85 -9.28
N ASP A 208 2.36 -11.58 -10.04
CA ASP A 208 2.47 -11.13 -11.43
C ASP A 208 3.06 -9.72 -11.52
N ARG A 209 2.69 -8.83 -10.58
CA ARG A 209 3.34 -7.51 -10.44
C ARG A 209 4.81 -7.63 -10.09
N HIS A 210 5.15 -8.40 -9.04
CA HIS A 210 6.55 -8.60 -8.65
C HIS A 210 7.37 -9.23 -9.79
N LYS A 211 6.78 -10.14 -10.58
CA LYS A 211 7.40 -10.70 -11.78
C LYS A 211 7.75 -9.64 -12.81
N LYS A 212 6.84 -8.69 -13.09
CA LYS A 212 7.07 -7.55 -13.99
C LYS A 212 8.26 -6.70 -13.55
N TYR A 213 8.50 -6.62 -12.24
CA TYR A 213 9.57 -5.85 -11.61
C TYR A 213 10.71 -6.72 -11.05
N SER A 214 10.94 -7.89 -11.66
CA SER A 214 12.08 -8.78 -11.40
C SER A 214 12.23 -9.25 -9.94
N TYR A 215 11.14 -9.25 -9.16
CA TYR A 215 11.13 -9.67 -7.75
C TYR A 215 12.18 -8.97 -6.88
N THR A 216 12.49 -7.71 -7.18
CA THR A 216 13.49 -6.94 -6.44
C THR A 216 13.01 -5.52 -6.14
N VAL A 217 13.43 -5.01 -4.99
CA VAL A 217 13.27 -3.60 -4.59
C VAL A 217 14.40 -2.72 -5.14
N PHE A 218 15.48 -3.34 -5.62
CA PHE A 218 16.72 -2.70 -6.04
C PHE A 218 16.74 -2.30 -7.53
N LEU A 219 15.60 -1.95 -8.11
CA LEU A 219 15.55 -1.44 -9.48
C LEU A 219 16.12 -0.03 -9.51
N GLN A 220 17.04 0.26 -10.44
CA GLN A 220 17.59 1.60 -10.60
C GLN A 220 16.53 2.66 -10.88
N GLU A 221 15.53 2.32 -11.70
CA GLU A 221 14.37 3.19 -11.97
C GLU A 221 13.10 2.45 -11.51
N PRO A 222 12.72 2.56 -10.24
CA PRO A 222 11.55 1.86 -9.73
C PRO A 222 10.26 2.62 -10.05
N ASN A 223 9.16 1.89 -10.15
CA ASN A 223 7.82 2.48 -10.12
C ASN A 223 7.34 2.55 -8.67
N VAL A 224 7.12 3.75 -8.13
CA VAL A 224 6.80 3.94 -6.71
C VAL A 224 5.47 3.31 -6.28
N LYS A 225 4.58 3.06 -7.25
CA LYS A 225 3.26 2.47 -7.03
C LYS A 225 3.27 0.95 -7.19
N GLU A 226 3.91 0.45 -8.24
CA GLU A 226 3.74 -0.93 -8.71
C GLU A 226 4.98 -1.83 -8.53
N SER A 227 6.18 -1.28 -8.29
CA SER A 227 7.36 -2.08 -7.96
C SER A 227 7.21 -2.81 -6.62
N CYS A 228 8.04 -3.84 -6.41
CA CYS A 228 8.13 -4.54 -5.12
C CYS A 228 8.37 -3.54 -3.98
N GLY A 229 7.60 -3.65 -2.89
CA GLY A 229 7.67 -2.69 -1.79
C GLY A 229 7.10 -1.32 -2.12
N GLY A 230 6.28 -1.18 -3.17
CA GLY A 230 5.56 0.04 -3.53
C GLY A 230 4.17 0.14 -2.88
N LEU A 231 3.43 1.19 -3.23
CA LEU A 231 2.08 1.45 -2.68
C LEU A 231 1.10 0.28 -2.90
N ARG A 232 1.22 -0.46 -4.00
CA ARG A 232 0.32 -1.59 -4.29
C ARG A 232 0.50 -2.74 -3.31
N ASP A 233 1.71 -2.98 -2.82
CA ASP A 233 1.98 -4.01 -1.80
C ASP A 233 1.32 -3.63 -0.48
N TYR A 234 1.40 -2.35 -0.08
CA TYR A 234 0.70 -1.80 1.07
C TYR A 234 -0.83 -1.96 0.97
N HIS A 235 -1.43 -1.51 -0.14
CA HIS A 235 -2.89 -1.63 -0.31
C HIS A 235 -3.36 -3.08 -0.34
N ASN A 236 -2.60 -3.96 -0.99
CA ASN A 236 -2.88 -5.39 -1.00
C ASN A 236 -3.03 -5.95 0.41
N ILE A 237 -2.08 -5.61 1.29
CA ILE A 237 -2.08 -6.20 2.62
C ILE A 237 -3.24 -5.69 3.46
N LEU A 238 -3.64 -4.42 3.30
CA LEU A 238 -4.82 -3.88 3.96
C LEU A 238 -6.11 -4.55 3.48
N TRP A 239 -6.25 -4.80 2.17
CA TRP A 239 -7.42 -5.51 1.65
C TRP A 239 -7.48 -6.96 2.13
N VAL A 240 -6.34 -7.66 2.18
CA VAL A 240 -6.27 -9.01 2.73
C VAL A 240 -6.58 -9.01 4.23
N ALA A 241 -6.01 -8.09 4.99
CA ALA A 241 -6.30 -7.91 6.41
C ALA A 241 -7.78 -7.63 6.64
N ARG A 242 -8.42 -6.80 5.82
CA ARG A 242 -9.87 -6.57 5.94
C ARG A 242 -10.69 -7.83 5.75
N VAL A 243 -10.33 -8.65 4.77
CA VAL A 243 -11.08 -9.88 4.47
C VAL A 243 -10.85 -10.96 5.53
N LYS A 244 -9.62 -11.08 6.04
CA LYS A 244 -9.23 -12.12 7.02
C LYS A 244 -9.55 -11.73 8.46
N GLU A 245 -9.28 -10.49 8.80
CA GLU A 245 -9.28 -9.94 10.16
C GLU A 245 -10.36 -8.90 10.41
N GLY A 246 -11.11 -8.48 9.39
CA GLY A 246 -12.18 -7.48 9.53
C GLY A 246 -11.71 -6.04 9.72
N THR A 247 -10.40 -5.77 9.56
CA THR A 247 -9.82 -4.44 9.79
C THR A 247 -8.80 -4.06 8.71
N THR A 248 -8.72 -2.76 8.42
CA THR A 248 -7.67 -2.12 7.62
C THR A 248 -6.69 -1.32 8.47
N ASP A 249 -6.87 -1.28 9.79
CA ASP A 249 -5.97 -0.57 10.70
C ASP A 249 -4.81 -1.47 11.11
N LEU A 250 -3.59 -0.99 10.92
CA LEU A 250 -2.39 -1.69 11.37
C LEU A 250 -2.30 -1.74 12.91
N ALA A 251 -2.91 -0.79 13.62
CA ALA A 251 -3.00 -0.81 15.08
C ALA A 251 -3.75 -2.05 15.58
N ASP A 252 -4.88 -2.38 14.96
CA ASP A 252 -5.66 -3.57 15.29
C ASP A 252 -4.86 -4.86 15.03
N LEU A 253 -4.03 -4.88 13.98
CA LEU A 253 -3.15 -6.03 13.71
C LEU A 253 -2.04 -6.19 14.77
N VAL A 254 -1.60 -5.09 15.39
CA VAL A 254 -0.69 -5.13 16.55
C VAL A 254 -1.40 -5.69 17.77
N GLU A 255 -2.61 -5.22 18.06
CA GLU A 255 -3.42 -5.70 19.20
C GLU A 255 -3.69 -7.21 19.10
N LYS A 256 -3.98 -7.69 17.89
CA LYS A 256 -4.14 -9.11 17.56
C LYS A 256 -2.82 -9.91 17.54
N ARG A 257 -1.67 -9.27 17.79
CA ARG A 257 -0.32 -9.87 17.76
C ARG A 257 0.05 -10.50 16.41
N ILE A 258 -0.55 -10.03 15.32
CA ILE A 258 -0.24 -10.46 13.95
C ILE A 258 1.06 -9.77 13.48
N ILE A 259 1.21 -8.49 13.84
CA ILE A 259 2.44 -7.71 13.64
C ILE A 259 2.94 -7.10 14.95
N THR A 260 4.20 -6.68 14.97
CA THR A 260 4.78 -5.94 16.10
C THR A 260 4.57 -4.43 15.94
N ALA A 261 4.71 -3.68 17.03
CA ALA A 261 4.71 -2.21 16.98
C ALA A 261 5.83 -1.66 16.07
N ASN A 262 7.02 -2.29 16.07
CA ASN A 262 8.10 -1.91 15.18
C ASN A 262 7.74 -2.13 13.70
N THR A 263 7.15 -3.29 13.38
CA THR A 263 6.65 -3.59 12.04
C THR A 263 5.64 -2.55 11.56
N ARG A 264 4.70 -2.14 12.42
CA ARG A 264 3.75 -1.07 12.11
C ARG A 264 4.47 0.23 11.79
N ASN A 265 5.39 0.67 12.65
CA ASN A 265 6.14 1.91 12.46
C ASN A 265 6.93 1.91 11.15
N GLU A 266 7.59 0.80 10.81
CA GLU A 266 8.35 0.65 9.56
C GLU A 266 7.45 0.70 8.32
N ILE A 267 6.27 0.06 8.38
CA ILE A 267 5.27 0.11 7.30
C ILE A 267 4.72 1.54 7.14
N GLU A 268 4.33 2.19 8.24
CA GLU A 268 3.77 3.55 8.21
C GLU A 268 4.81 4.57 7.71
N ALA A 269 6.06 4.48 8.18
CA ALA A 269 7.14 5.33 7.71
C ALA A 269 7.44 5.11 6.21
N ALA A 270 7.45 3.86 5.75
CA ALA A 270 7.61 3.57 4.32
C ALA A 270 6.45 4.11 3.48
N HIS A 271 5.21 3.96 3.96
CA HIS A 271 4.03 4.46 3.27
C HIS A 271 4.05 5.99 3.14
N ASP A 272 4.41 6.71 4.22
CA ASP A 272 4.56 8.17 4.18
C ASP A 272 5.66 8.61 3.22
N PHE A 273 6.84 7.98 3.31
CA PHE A 273 7.98 8.31 2.46
C PHE A 273 7.66 8.10 0.98
N ILE A 274 7.06 6.96 0.61
CA ILE A 274 6.70 6.67 -0.79
C ILE A 274 5.65 7.67 -1.30
N HIS A 275 4.67 8.06 -0.46
CA HIS A 275 3.74 9.12 -0.81
C HIS A 275 4.44 10.46 -1.04
N ARG A 276 5.44 10.80 -0.22
CA ARG A 276 6.20 12.04 -0.35
C ARG A 276 6.97 12.07 -1.66
N VAL A 277 7.64 10.97 -2.01
CA VAL A 277 8.33 10.82 -3.32
C VAL A 277 7.33 11.00 -4.45
N ARG A 278 6.19 10.30 -4.40
CA ARG A 278 5.15 10.39 -5.41
C ARG A 278 4.58 11.80 -5.55
N ASN A 279 4.38 12.53 -4.45
CA ASN A 279 3.95 13.93 -4.48
C ASN A 279 4.95 14.79 -5.24
N GLU A 280 6.25 14.64 -4.96
CA GLU A 280 7.29 15.41 -5.64
C GLU A 280 7.34 15.12 -7.14
N LEU A 281 7.26 13.84 -7.53
CA LEU A 281 7.21 13.44 -8.94
C LEU A 281 6.04 14.11 -9.67
N HIS A 282 4.88 14.18 -9.01
CA HIS A 282 3.68 14.75 -9.60
C HIS A 282 3.71 16.28 -9.66
N TYR A 283 4.23 16.94 -8.63
CA TYR A 283 4.42 18.40 -8.63
C TYR A 283 5.44 18.84 -9.68
N HIS A 284 6.57 18.13 -9.78
CA HIS A 284 7.62 18.46 -10.74
C HIS A 284 7.15 18.28 -12.19
N ASN A 285 6.50 17.15 -12.50
CA ASN A 285 6.07 16.85 -13.86
C ASN A 285 4.71 17.45 -14.24
N GLN A 286 3.96 17.97 -13.27
CA GLN A 286 2.56 18.42 -13.42
C GLN A 286 1.64 17.34 -14.03
N LYS A 287 2.00 16.06 -13.81
CA LYS A 287 1.34 14.87 -14.36
C LYS A 287 1.47 13.71 -13.37
N ALA A 288 0.55 12.75 -13.46
CA ALA A 288 0.58 11.53 -12.65
C ALA A 288 1.63 10.52 -13.17
N THR A 289 2.91 10.81 -12.91
CA THR A 289 4.03 9.92 -13.25
C THR A 289 4.53 9.20 -12.01
N ASP A 290 4.41 7.86 -11.99
CA ASP A 290 4.83 7.01 -10.88
C ASP A 290 6.24 6.40 -11.08
N GLN A 291 6.93 6.73 -12.17
CA GLN A 291 8.26 6.21 -12.50
C GLN A 291 9.37 7.12 -11.94
N LEU A 292 10.21 6.61 -11.05
CA LEU A 292 11.35 7.32 -10.46
C LEU A 292 12.59 7.13 -11.34
N THR A 293 12.69 7.90 -12.42
CA THR A 293 13.83 7.84 -13.35
C THR A 293 15.12 8.39 -12.71
N LEU A 294 16.29 8.03 -13.26
CA LEU A 294 17.59 8.51 -12.78
C LEU A 294 17.64 10.05 -12.69
N GLN A 295 17.06 10.74 -13.67
CA GLN A 295 16.94 12.20 -13.67
C GLN A 295 16.08 12.70 -12.50
N LEU A 296 14.93 12.07 -12.27
CA LEU A 296 13.99 12.48 -11.22
C LEU A 296 14.53 12.19 -9.82
N GLN A 297 15.45 11.24 -9.65
CA GLN A 297 16.10 11.00 -8.35
C GLN A 297 16.93 12.22 -7.89
N GLY A 298 17.62 12.91 -8.80
CA GLY A 298 18.32 14.16 -8.50
C GLY A 298 17.36 15.29 -8.12
N VAL A 299 16.20 15.36 -8.79
CA VAL A 299 15.14 16.34 -8.48
C VAL A 299 14.57 16.09 -7.09
N VAL A 300 14.18 14.86 -6.78
CA VAL A 300 13.56 14.50 -5.50
C VAL A 300 14.56 14.68 -4.35
N SER A 301 15.80 14.22 -4.51
CA SER A 301 16.83 14.37 -3.47
C SER A 301 17.14 15.84 -3.17
N THR A 302 17.12 16.70 -4.19
CA THR A 302 17.28 18.15 -4.01
C THR A 302 16.07 18.76 -3.31
N ALA A 303 14.85 18.42 -3.73
CA ALA A 303 13.61 18.91 -3.13
C ALA A 303 13.41 18.47 -1.67
N PHE A 304 14.05 17.38 -1.26
CA PHE A 304 14.01 16.86 0.12
C PHE A 304 15.17 17.36 0.98
N ASP A 305 15.95 18.32 0.49
CA ASP A 305 17.06 18.95 1.21
C ASP A 305 18.11 17.95 1.75
N TYR A 306 18.41 16.91 0.96
CA TYR A 306 19.50 15.99 1.31
C TYR A 306 20.83 16.76 1.50
N PRO A 307 21.54 16.57 2.63
CA PRO A 307 22.61 17.48 3.07
C PRO A 307 23.95 17.27 2.35
N GLN A 308 24.08 16.23 1.53
CA GLN A 308 25.31 15.91 0.83
C GLN A 308 25.69 17.05 -0.12
N LYS A 309 27.00 17.29 -0.30
CA LYS A 309 27.49 18.48 -1.00
C LYS A 309 27.20 18.45 -2.50
N ASP A 310 27.43 17.31 -3.13
CA ASP A 310 27.25 17.11 -4.57
C ASP A 310 25.97 16.31 -4.88
N ILE A 311 25.43 16.53 -6.08
CA ILE A 311 24.16 15.93 -6.53
C ILE A 311 24.20 14.40 -6.56
N LEU A 312 25.36 13.80 -6.88
CA LEU A 312 25.52 12.35 -6.92
C LEU A 312 25.32 11.77 -5.52
N ARG A 313 26.04 12.27 -4.53
CA ARG A 313 25.91 11.81 -3.13
C ARG A 313 24.54 12.11 -2.53
N LYS A 314 23.87 13.20 -2.92
CA LYS A 314 22.47 13.46 -2.52
C LYS A 314 21.54 12.38 -3.08
N THR A 315 21.72 12.04 -4.35
CA THR A 315 20.94 11.02 -5.05
C THR A 315 21.16 9.63 -4.44
N GLU A 316 22.42 9.26 -4.18
CA GLU A 316 22.79 8.00 -3.52
C GLU A 316 22.16 7.90 -2.13
N ALA A 317 22.26 8.97 -1.32
CA ALA A 317 21.67 8.99 0.01
C ALA A 317 20.14 8.84 -0.04
N PHE A 318 19.48 9.57 -0.95
CA PHE A 318 18.04 9.47 -1.18
C PHE A 318 17.62 8.07 -1.59
N MET A 319 18.27 7.51 -2.60
CA MET A 319 17.90 6.19 -3.11
C MET A 319 18.20 5.09 -2.09
N ARG A 320 19.23 5.24 -1.26
CA ARG A 320 19.48 4.33 -0.13
C ARG A 320 18.30 4.32 0.85
N ASP A 321 17.76 5.48 1.17
CA ASP A 321 16.58 5.57 2.05
C ASP A 321 15.31 5.03 1.36
N TYR A 322 15.15 5.30 0.05
CA TYR A 322 14.09 4.68 -0.76
C TYR A 322 14.14 3.15 -0.73
N TYR A 323 15.32 2.55 -0.95
CA TYR A 323 15.48 1.09 -0.91
C TYR A 323 15.24 0.51 0.47
N ARG A 324 15.63 1.21 1.55
CA ARG A 324 15.33 0.77 2.92
C ARG A 324 13.83 0.74 3.18
N HIS A 325 13.11 1.80 2.85
CA HIS A 325 11.65 1.87 3.03
C HIS A 325 10.92 0.81 2.21
N THR A 326 11.22 0.70 0.92
CA THR A 326 10.58 -0.30 0.04
C THR A 326 10.96 -1.72 0.43
N ARG A 327 12.18 -1.98 0.90
CA ARG A 327 12.60 -3.28 1.44
C ARG A 327 11.82 -3.66 2.69
N HIS A 328 11.68 -2.77 3.67
CA HIS A 328 10.90 -3.05 4.88
C HIS A 328 9.44 -3.36 4.50
N LEU A 329 8.84 -2.54 3.64
CA LEU A 329 7.47 -2.76 3.20
C LEU A 329 7.32 -4.10 2.47
N TYR A 330 8.22 -4.40 1.53
CA TYR A 330 8.24 -5.68 0.81
C TYR A 330 8.37 -6.88 1.75
N GLN A 331 9.31 -6.83 2.71
CA GLN A 331 9.53 -7.91 3.67
C GLN A 331 8.30 -8.15 4.55
N HIS A 332 7.71 -7.09 5.11
CA HIS A 332 6.59 -7.21 6.04
C HIS A 332 5.31 -7.66 5.33
N THR A 333 4.99 -7.07 4.18
CA THR A 333 3.82 -7.48 3.39
C THR A 333 3.95 -8.93 2.90
N THR A 334 5.13 -9.35 2.45
CA THR A 334 5.39 -10.75 2.10
C THR A 334 5.23 -11.67 3.30
N SER A 335 5.78 -11.30 4.45
CA SER A 335 5.69 -12.10 5.69
C SER A 335 4.25 -12.25 6.19
N LEU A 336 3.44 -11.19 6.10
CA LEU A 336 2.03 -11.23 6.45
C LEU A 336 1.21 -12.09 5.48
N MET A 337 1.45 -11.95 4.17
CA MET A 337 0.82 -12.79 3.16
C MET A 337 1.12 -14.28 3.41
N GLU A 338 2.37 -14.62 3.72
CA GLU A 338 2.75 -16.01 4.07
C GLU A 338 2.10 -16.47 5.39
N THR A 339 1.95 -15.58 6.37
CA THR A 339 1.27 -15.92 7.64
C THR A 339 -0.20 -16.26 7.40
N PHE A 340 -0.93 -15.43 6.64
CA PHE A 340 -2.31 -15.69 6.28
C PHE A 340 -2.50 -16.94 5.41
N GLN A 341 -1.48 -17.32 4.62
CA GLN A 341 -1.47 -18.57 3.87
C GLN A 341 -1.41 -19.78 4.80
N LEU A 342 -0.46 -19.80 5.73
CA LEU A 342 -0.28 -20.90 6.67
C LEU A 342 -1.54 -21.14 7.52
N GLU A 343 -2.20 -20.06 7.94
CA GLU A 343 -3.46 -20.15 8.68
C GLU A 343 -4.60 -20.76 7.83
N GLN A 344 -4.70 -20.38 6.57
CA GLN A 344 -5.70 -20.92 5.65
C GLN A 344 -5.48 -22.41 5.39
N ASP A 345 -4.23 -22.82 5.16
CA ASP A 345 -3.88 -24.21 4.92
C ASP A 345 -4.20 -25.08 6.13
N THR A 346 -3.84 -24.62 7.34
CA THR A 346 -4.14 -25.32 8.60
C THR A 346 -5.66 -25.49 8.81
N ARG A 347 -6.47 -24.46 8.53
CA ARG A 347 -7.93 -24.56 8.62
C ARG A 347 -8.51 -25.55 7.61
N SER A 348 -7.95 -25.60 6.40
CA SER A 348 -8.41 -26.53 5.36
C SER A 348 -8.14 -28.00 5.72
N GLU A 349 -7.03 -28.28 6.41
CA GLU A 349 -6.66 -29.62 6.87
C GLU A 349 -7.52 -30.13 8.03
N SER A 350 -8.07 -29.22 8.86
CA SER A 350 -8.99 -29.57 9.94
C SER A 350 -10.43 -29.80 9.47
N GLY A 351 -10.77 -29.43 8.23
CA GLY A 351 -12.09 -29.67 7.64
C GLY A 351 -12.28 -31.11 7.15
N PHE A 352 -13.53 -31.50 6.87
CA PHE A 352 -14.00 -32.84 6.44
C PHE A 352 -13.20 -33.57 5.33
N ARG A 353 -12.21 -32.93 4.69
CA ARG A 353 -11.31 -33.51 3.68
C ARG A 353 -10.07 -34.23 4.24
N SER A 354 -9.78 -34.11 5.54
CA SER A 354 -8.66 -34.82 6.19
C SER A 354 -8.76 -36.35 6.10
N PHE A 355 -9.98 -36.89 6.00
CA PHE A 355 -10.23 -38.34 6.00
C PHE A 355 -9.91 -39.07 4.69
N LEU A 356 -9.72 -38.36 3.57
CA LEU A 356 -9.60 -38.98 2.23
C LEU A 356 -8.19 -38.90 1.60
N THR A 357 -7.24 -38.20 2.22
CA THR A 357 -5.86 -38.11 1.72
C THR A 357 -4.85 -38.40 2.83
N PHE A 358 -4.55 -39.68 3.03
CA PHE A 358 -3.44 -40.18 3.85
C PHE A 358 -2.07 -39.94 3.18
N ARG A 359 -1.82 -38.74 2.63
CA ARG A 359 -0.46 -38.33 2.26
C ARG A 359 0.16 -37.74 3.52
N LYS A 360 0.81 -38.61 4.30
CA LYS A 360 1.59 -38.23 5.49
C LYS A 360 2.63 -37.18 5.05
N LYS A 361 2.31 -35.90 5.18
CA LYS A 361 3.23 -34.80 4.86
C LYS A 361 4.51 -35.06 5.67
N SER A 362 5.66 -35.02 4.99
CA SER A 362 6.95 -35.33 5.61
C SER A 362 7.29 -34.24 6.62
N ARG A 363 6.97 -34.50 7.89
CA ARG A 363 7.47 -33.75 9.03
C ARG A 363 8.81 -34.36 9.41
N GLU A 364 9.88 -33.60 9.23
CA GLU A 364 11.24 -33.99 9.62
C GLU A 364 11.71 -33.03 10.73
N GLU A 365 12.21 -33.57 11.84
CA GLU A 365 12.86 -32.78 12.88
C GLU A 365 14.37 -33.01 12.83
N PHE A 366 15.16 -31.94 12.82
CA PHE A 366 16.62 -32.01 12.78
C PHE A 366 17.22 -30.69 13.28
N ASP A 367 18.35 -30.76 14.00
CA ASP A 367 19.13 -29.58 14.43
C ASP A 367 18.30 -28.44 15.06
N GLY A 368 17.27 -28.75 15.86
CA GLY A 368 16.38 -27.73 16.45
C GLY A 368 15.37 -27.11 15.48
N PHE A 369 15.19 -27.70 14.30
CA PHE A 369 14.22 -27.26 13.31
C PHE A 369 13.18 -28.34 12.98
N VAL A 370 12.03 -27.88 12.52
CA VAL A 370 10.96 -28.72 11.99
C VAL A 370 10.71 -28.33 10.54
N ALA A 371 10.95 -29.25 9.60
CA ALA A 371 10.59 -29.06 8.20
C ALA A 371 9.19 -29.62 7.95
N ARG A 372 8.31 -28.80 7.37
CA ARG A 372 6.97 -29.20 6.89
C ARG A 372 6.55 -28.31 5.73
N ASP A 373 5.90 -28.88 4.73
CA ASP A 373 5.37 -28.15 3.56
C ASP A 373 6.40 -27.27 2.83
N GLY A 374 7.65 -27.76 2.75
CA GLY A 374 8.75 -27.03 2.10
C GLY A 374 9.26 -25.83 2.90
N MET A 375 8.76 -25.62 4.13
CA MET A 375 9.18 -24.55 5.03
C MET A 375 9.88 -25.09 6.27
N LEU A 376 10.83 -24.30 6.78
CA LEU A 376 11.58 -24.56 8.00
C LEU A 376 11.00 -23.73 9.15
N PHE A 377 10.66 -24.39 10.25
CA PHE A 377 10.14 -23.81 11.49
C PHE A 377 11.12 -24.05 12.65
N PRO A 378 11.19 -23.16 13.65
CA PRO A 378 11.94 -23.46 14.86
C PRO A 378 11.21 -24.52 15.70
N SER A 379 11.95 -25.43 16.36
CA SER A 379 11.34 -26.41 17.29
C SER A 379 10.92 -25.77 18.62
N ASN A 380 11.60 -24.72 19.06
CA ASN A 380 11.29 -23.90 20.25
C ASN A 380 11.80 -22.45 20.05
N GLN A 381 11.61 -21.55 21.01
CA GLN A 381 12.09 -20.16 20.87
C GLN A 381 13.59 -20.00 21.15
N ASP A 382 14.21 -20.96 21.85
CA ASP A 382 15.57 -20.84 22.39
C ASP A 382 16.63 -21.53 21.51
N ILE A 383 16.28 -21.90 20.26
CA ILE A 383 17.14 -22.73 19.41
C ILE A 383 18.50 -22.09 19.12
N PHE A 384 18.60 -20.76 19.13
CA PHE A 384 19.86 -20.04 18.86
C PHE A 384 20.64 -19.74 20.13
N GLU A 385 20.00 -19.73 21.29
CA GLU A 385 20.63 -19.71 22.61
C GLU A 385 21.27 -21.06 22.93
N ASP A 386 20.55 -22.15 22.62
CA ASP A 386 21.02 -23.52 22.76
C ASP A 386 22.29 -23.80 21.93
N ASP A 387 22.34 -23.31 20.69
CA ASP A 387 23.55 -23.31 19.86
C ASP A 387 23.54 -22.13 18.87
N PRO A 388 24.35 -21.10 19.11
CA PRO A 388 24.43 -19.92 18.23
C PRO A 388 24.76 -20.26 16.79
N ASN A 389 25.58 -21.28 16.53
CA ASN A 389 26.00 -21.65 15.17
C ASN A 389 24.83 -22.22 14.33
N ARG A 390 23.70 -22.60 14.95
CA ARG A 390 22.47 -22.98 14.23
C ARG A 390 21.97 -21.86 13.33
N LEU A 391 22.21 -20.60 13.67
CA LEU A 391 21.84 -19.46 12.82
C LEU A 391 22.52 -19.54 11.45
N MET A 392 23.78 -19.96 11.39
CA MET A 392 24.46 -20.17 10.10
C MET A 392 24.04 -21.50 9.45
N ARG A 393 23.93 -22.60 10.23
CA ARG A 393 23.48 -23.90 9.71
C ARG A 393 22.08 -23.86 9.11
N LEU A 394 21.21 -22.99 9.61
CA LEU A 394 19.90 -22.69 9.04
C LEU A 394 19.95 -22.55 7.51
N PHE A 395 20.89 -21.74 7.00
CA PHE A 395 21.03 -21.48 5.57
C PHE A 395 21.57 -22.69 4.81
N GLN A 396 22.46 -23.45 5.43
CA GLN A 396 22.93 -24.72 4.88
C GLN A 396 21.77 -25.73 4.80
N HIS A 397 20.91 -25.82 5.81
CA HIS A 397 19.71 -26.67 5.77
C HIS A 397 18.74 -26.25 4.68
N CYS A 398 18.48 -24.95 4.53
CA CYS A 398 17.70 -24.42 3.42
C CYS A 398 18.27 -24.84 2.06
N GLN A 399 19.60 -24.77 1.89
CA GLN A 399 20.27 -25.15 0.64
C GLN A 399 20.16 -26.65 0.36
N LEU A 400 20.47 -27.48 1.36
CA LEU A 400 20.52 -28.94 1.22
C LEU A 400 19.14 -29.57 1.00
N ARG A 401 18.10 -28.99 1.59
CA ARG A 401 16.74 -29.55 1.60
C ARG A 401 15.77 -28.76 0.71
N SER A 402 16.24 -27.73 0.02
CA SER A 402 15.40 -26.83 -0.79
C SER A 402 14.23 -26.23 0.03
N LEU A 403 14.51 -25.81 1.27
CA LEU A 403 13.50 -25.28 2.20
C LEU A 403 13.53 -23.75 2.23
N THR A 404 12.36 -23.14 2.40
CA THR A 404 12.22 -21.71 2.69
C THR A 404 12.03 -21.47 4.19
N LEU A 405 12.25 -20.24 4.65
CA LEU A 405 12.06 -19.89 6.06
C LEU A 405 10.61 -19.53 6.33
N SER A 406 10.01 -20.14 7.35
CA SER A 406 8.69 -19.75 7.82
C SER A 406 8.69 -18.34 8.44
N PRO A 407 7.54 -17.63 8.49
CA PRO A 407 7.44 -16.33 9.17
C PRO A 407 7.92 -16.34 10.63
N PRO A 408 7.58 -17.34 11.47
CA PRO A 408 8.09 -17.43 12.84
C PRO A 408 9.63 -17.53 12.90
N LEU A 409 10.24 -18.34 12.02
CA LEU A 409 11.70 -18.49 12.00
C LEU A 409 12.40 -17.21 11.58
N ARG A 410 11.85 -16.47 10.61
CA ARG A 410 12.37 -15.15 10.20
C ARG A 410 12.32 -14.13 11.34
N ARG A 411 11.22 -14.10 12.10
CA ARG A 411 11.11 -13.23 13.29
C ARG A 411 12.14 -13.62 14.34
N LEU A 412 12.34 -14.91 14.56
CA LEU A 412 13.34 -15.38 15.50
C LEU A 412 14.76 -14.97 15.06
N VAL A 413 15.13 -15.18 13.80
CA VAL A 413 16.43 -14.71 13.26
C VAL A 413 16.62 -13.20 13.45
N ALA A 414 15.57 -12.41 13.23
CA ALA A 414 15.63 -10.95 13.43
C ALA A 414 15.85 -10.56 14.90
N ALA A 415 15.23 -11.29 15.86
CA ALA A 415 15.45 -11.08 17.28
C ALA A 415 16.89 -11.38 17.73
N HIS A 416 17.61 -12.23 16.98
CA HIS A 416 19.01 -12.61 17.24
C HIS A 416 20.02 -11.90 16.35
N TRP A 417 19.65 -10.82 15.68
CA TRP A 417 20.57 -10.07 14.82
C TRP A 417 21.82 -9.56 15.55
N GLU A 418 21.68 -9.12 16.80
CA GLU A 418 22.80 -8.63 17.62
C GLU A 418 23.79 -9.74 18.00
N ASN A 419 23.37 -11.01 17.95
CA ASN A 419 24.24 -12.16 18.24
C ASN A 419 25.20 -12.46 17.07
N ILE A 420 25.04 -11.82 15.91
CA ILE A 420 25.94 -11.94 14.75
C ILE A 420 27.11 -10.96 14.94
N ASP A 421 27.85 -11.17 16.02
CA ASP A 421 28.94 -10.32 16.49
C ASP A 421 30.32 -10.81 16.00
N LYS A 422 31.40 -10.25 16.55
CA LYS A 422 32.77 -10.64 16.19
C LYS A 422 33.05 -12.12 16.52
N PRO A 423 32.79 -12.63 17.74
CA PRO A 423 32.85 -14.07 18.02
C PRO A 423 32.11 -14.94 17.00
N PHE A 424 30.87 -14.60 16.65
CA PHE A 424 30.08 -15.36 15.68
C PHE A 424 30.75 -15.40 14.30
N ARG A 425 31.25 -14.26 13.81
CA ARG A 425 31.94 -14.14 12.51
C ARG A 425 33.30 -14.84 12.44
N TYR A 426 34.00 -14.92 13.58
CA TYR A 426 35.33 -15.54 13.67
C TYR A 426 35.28 -17.01 14.11
N SER A 427 34.11 -17.54 14.46
CA SER A 427 33.88 -18.96 14.71
C SER A 427 34.35 -19.82 13.53
N LYS A 428 35.23 -20.79 13.81
CA LYS A 428 35.70 -21.77 12.82
C LYS A 428 34.52 -22.52 12.20
N THR A 429 33.54 -22.88 13.01
CA THR A 429 32.32 -23.58 12.58
C THR A 429 31.52 -22.77 11.57
N ASN A 430 31.19 -21.50 11.89
CA ASN A 430 30.41 -20.65 10.99
C ASN A 430 31.13 -20.36 9.68
N ARG A 431 32.45 -20.18 9.71
CA ARG A 431 33.28 -20.00 8.51
C ARG A 431 33.25 -21.21 7.60
N LEU A 432 33.39 -22.41 8.15
CA LEU A 432 33.31 -23.66 7.39
C LEU A 432 31.91 -23.89 6.80
N ILE A 433 30.84 -23.57 7.55
CA ILE A 433 29.47 -23.67 7.04
C ILE A 433 29.26 -22.68 5.89
N PHE A 434 29.68 -21.43 6.06
CA PHE A 434 29.55 -20.42 5.00
C PHE A 434 30.35 -20.79 3.75
N GLN A 435 31.58 -21.29 3.92
CA GLN A 435 32.38 -21.82 2.82
C GLN A 435 31.66 -22.97 2.10
N SER A 436 31.10 -23.92 2.85
CA SER A 436 30.31 -25.02 2.28
C SER A 436 29.11 -24.54 1.47
N ILE A 437 28.45 -23.46 1.91
CA ILE A 437 27.35 -22.84 1.14
C ILE A 437 27.84 -22.31 -0.21
N LEU A 438 29.02 -21.66 -0.23
CA LEU A 438 29.62 -21.09 -1.44
C LEU A 438 30.16 -22.14 -2.42
N GLU A 439 30.58 -23.31 -1.93
CA GLU A 439 31.15 -24.38 -2.76
C GLU A 439 30.10 -25.16 -3.57
N ARG A 440 28.80 -25.04 -3.23
CA ARG A 440 27.70 -25.71 -3.94
C ARG A 440 27.30 -24.97 -5.22
N LYS A 441 28.03 -25.25 -6.30
CA LYS A 441 27.77 -24.70 -7.65
C LYS A 441 26.29 -24.83 -8.04
N GLY A 442 25.70 -23.74 -8.53
CA GLY A 442 24.28 -23.67 -8.94
C GLY A 442 23.29 -23.36 -7.81
N GLU A 443 23.68 -23.56 -6.54
CA GLU A 443 22.79 -23.39 -5.38
C GLU A 443 23.17 -22.21 -4.48
N VAL A 444 24.21 -21.44 -4.82
CA VAL A 444 24.70 -20.32 -3.97
C VAL A 444 23.74 -19.13 -3.97
N ALA A 445 23.27 -18.73 -5.15
CA ALA A 445 22.67 -17.42 -5.35
C ALA A 445 21.36 -17.22 -4.58
N HIS A 446 20.52 -18.26 -4.47
CA HIS A 446 19.25 -18.17 -3.74
C HIS A 446 19.47 -18.09 -2.22
N ILE A 447 20.52 -18.73 -1.70
CA ILE A 447 20.87 -18.69 -0.27
C ILE A 447 21.47 -17.34 0.10
N LEU A 448 22.41 -16.81 -0.69
CA LEU A 448 22.94 -15.47 -0.43
C LEU A 448 21.84 -14.40 -0.50
N ARG A 449 20.90 -14.51 -1.45
CA ARG A 449 19.72 -13.65 -1.49
C ARG A 449 18.83 -13.81 -0.27
N LEU A 450 18.67 -15.03 0.27
CA LEU A 450 17.91 -15.28 1.50
C LEU A 450 18.60 -14.64 2.72
N MET A 451 19.89 -14.87 2.87
CA MET A 451 20.72 -14.26 3.94
C MET A 451 20.67 -12.74 3.87
N HIS A 452 20.81 -12.17 2.68
CA HIS A 452 20.72 -10.73 2.46
C HIS A 452 19.31 -10.23 2.79
N ARG A 453 18.27 -10.86 2.24
CA ARG A 453 16.88 -10.49 2.47
C ARG A 453 16.54 -10.42 3.95
N ILE A 454 17.00 -11.34 4.78
CA ILE A 454 16.69 -11.32 6.23
C ILE A 454 17.76 -10.63 7.07
N GLY A 455 18.68 -9.88 6.45
CA GLY A 455 19.64 -9.01 7.15
C GLY A 455 20.84 -9.73 7.76
N VAL A 456 21.00 -11.03 7.52
CA VAL A 456 22.12 -11.83 8.04
C VAL A 456 23.40 -11.62 7.24
N LEU A 457 23.32 -11.53 5.91
CA LEU A 457 24.53 -11.45 5.06
C LEU A 457 25.40 -10.23 5.39
N GLY A 458 24.80 -9.04 5.48
CA GLY A 458 25.52 -7.81 5.80
C GLY A 458 26.05 -7.75 7.23
N ARG A 459 25.43 -8.48 8.17
CA ARG A 459 25.94 -8.61 9.55
C ARG A 459 27.09 -9.62 9.65
N TYR A 460 27.04 -10.67 8.83
CA TYR A 460 28.08 -11.69 8.77
C TYR A 460 29.32 -11.23 7.99
N LEU A 461 29.12 -10.46 6.91
CA LEU A 461 30.15 -9.80 6.11
C LEU A 461 29.95 -8.27 6.19
N PRO A 462 30.50 -7.58 7.21
CA PRO A 462 30.30 -6.15 7.42
C PRO A 462 30.69 -5.29 6.21
N GLU A 463 31.70 -5.69 5.45
CA GLU A 463 32.15 -5.03 4.23
C GLU A 463 31.07 -5.09 3.14
N PHE A 464 30.36 -6.21 3.02
CA PHE A 464 29.17 -6.33 2.17
C PHE A 464 28.01 -5.51 2.73
N GLY A 465 27.81 -5.54 4.06
CA GLY A 465 26.79 -4.74 4.74
C GLY A 465 26.94 -3.23 4.51
N ALA A 466 28.18 -2.73 4.40
CA ALA A 466 28.47 -1.35 4.07
C ALA A 466 28.03 -0.95 2.64
N LEU A 467 27.88 -1.94 1.75
CA LEU A 467 27.40 -1.76 0.37
C LEU A 467 25.88 -1.97 0.25
N ASP A 468 25.20 -2.36 1.34
CA ASP A 468 23.77 -2.65 1.30
C ASP A 468 22.95 -1.37 0.98
N CYS A 469 22.07 -1.49 0.00
CA CYS A 469 21.27 -0.38 -0.54
C CYS A 469 22.11 0.78 -1.12
N LEU A 470 23.38 0.53 -1.50
CA LEU A 470 24.21 1.50 -2.21
C LEU A 470 23.85 1.48 -3.70
N VAL A 471 23.76 2.66 -4.32
CA VAL A 471 23.22 2.80 -5.67
C VAL A 471 24.34 2.73 -6.69
N GLN A 472 24.14 1.96 -7.75
CA GLN A 472 24.98 2.03 -8.95
C GLN A 472 24.35 3.00 -9.95
N HIS A 473 25.14 3.97 -10.43
CA HIS A 473 24.70 5.03 -11.34
C HIS A 473 25.09 4.79 -12.81
N GLU A 474 25.13 3.52 -13.23
CA GLU A 474 25.47 3.16 -14.61
C GLU A 474 24.25 2.59 -15.35
N PHE A 475 23.98 3.12 -16.56
CA PHE A 475 22.87 2.70 -17.41
C PHE A 475 22.89 1.21 -17.82
N PHE A 476 24.05 0.55 -17.76
CA PHE A 476 24.18 -0.87 -18.09
C PHE A 476 23.75 -1.80 -16.95
N HIS A 477 23.65 -1.27 -15.73
CA HIS A 477 23.21 -2.02 -14.57
C HIS A 477 21.70 -1.84 -14.40
N ARG A 478 20.96 -2.95 -14.32
CA ARG A 478 19.49 -2.89 -14.10
C ARG A 478 19.11 -2.91 -12.62
N TYR A 479 20.02 -3.43 -11.80
CA TYR A 479 19.85 -3.61 -10.36
C TYR A 479 21.00 -2.94 -9.63
N THR A 480 20.77 -2.49 -8.40
CA THR A 480 21.82 -2.00 -7.51
C THR A 480 22.52 -3.12 -6.76
#